data_AF-A0A3M2ADX6-F1
#
_entry.id   AF-A0A3M2ADX6-F1
#
_cell.length_a   1.000
_cell.length_b   1.000
_cell.length_c   1.000
_cell.angle_alpha   90.00
_cell.angle_beta   90.00
_cell.angle_gamma   90.00
#
_symmetry.space_group_name_H-M   'P 1'
#
loop_
_entity.id
_entity.type
_entity.pdbx_description
1 polymer ?
#
loop_
_entity_poly.entity_id
_entity_poly.type
_entity_poly.pdbx_seq_one_letter_code
_entity_poly.pdbx_strand_id
1 'polypeptide(L)'
;MPAALLLLACPQLPHLLPPLEPVPARPEQAAWSVFQEAAADGTLAAGEGDTLAALGGTSEPVLIHAWLAGSPTEHRLASLLAAGCAEDSPLALAALHGAWRIRDEGASLAALLAPASFPPAAWPVLAWLALDSERPLSVRAAACGRLLRAGCRGAWPVARSILRTGTALDEQAPWADWNRLGRYELPKRLLVLDLDALFAAAGEAPSGFEPNAAWSRQEEQLAALEPRIERLLAGRPPLADRGLARGVAVLLRADGPERERAWRAAALLAPHSLPILELALTKQDPVLVQAARRALELLPR
;
A
#
# COMPACT_ATOMS: atom_id res chain seq x y z
N MET A 1 3.64 -2.42 28.01
CA MET A 1 3.14 -1.04 27.79
C MET A 1 2.14 -1.07 26.66
N PRO A 2 0.86 -0.72 26.87
CA PRO A 2 -0.20 -1.03 25.92
C PRO A 2 -0.19 -0.05 24.73
N ALA A 3 -0.70 -0.54 23.61
CA ALA A 3 -0.70 0.01 22.25
C ALA A 3 -1.40 1.37 22.02
N ALA A 4 -1.50 2.22 23.03
CA ALA A 4 -2.28 3.46 23.01
C ALA A 4 -1.48 4.75 22.73
N LEU A 5 -0.15 4.68 22.55
CA LEU A 5 0.69 5.89 22.46
C LEU A 5 1.29 6.21 21.07
N LEU A 6 0.86 5.53 20.00
CA LEU A 6 1.36 5.81 18.63
C LEU A 6 0.31 6.41 17.67
N LEU A 7 -0.76 7.01 18.22
CA LEU A 7 -1.71 7.85 17.47
C LEU A 7 -1.37 9.36 17.53
N LEU A 8 -0.19 9.72 18.06
CA LEU A 8 0.26 11.12 18.17
C LEU A 8 0.94 11.68 16.91
N ALA A 9 1.13 10.87 15.87
CA ALA A 9 1.45 11.39 14.55
C ALA A 9 0.12 11.66 13.83
N CYS A 10 -0.22 12.92 13.60
CA CYS A 10 -1.38 13.43 12.84
C CYS A 10 -2.78 12.88 13.26
N PRO A 11 -3.58 13.64 14.04
CA PRO A 11 -4.91 13.20 14.51
C PRO A 11 -5.91 12.94 13.37
N GLN A 12 -5.58 13.35 12.14
CA GLN A 12 -6.41 13.17 10.95
C GLN A 12 -6.19 11.84 10.23
N LEU A 13 -5.12 11.10 10.55
CA LEU A 13 -4.79 9.82 9.91
C LEU A 13 -5.85 8.71 10.05
N PRO A 14 -6.53 8.55 11.20
CA PRO A 14 -7.64 7.62 11.31
C PRO A 14 -8.77 7.89 10.32
N HIS A 15 -8.95 9.15 9.89
CA HIS A 15 -9.95 9.54 8.89
C HIS A 15 -9.52 9.27 7.45
N LEU A 16 -8.25 8.90 7.22
CA LEU A 16 -7.76 8.48 5.91
C LEU A 16 -8.24 7.07 5.55
N LEU A 17 -8.42 6.21 6.55
CA LEU A 17 -8.94 4.86 6.36
C LEU A 17 -10.41 4.92 5.93
N PRO A 18 -10.78 4.33 4.77
CA PRO A 18 -12.18 4.19 4.39
C PRO A 18 -12.95 3.42 5.46
N PRO A 19 -14.21 3.79 5.76
CA PRO A 19 -15.01 3.03 6.70
C PRO A 19 -15.24 1.61 6.20
N LEU A 20 -15.16 0.64 7.11
CA LEU A 20 -15.59 -0.73 6.87
C LEU A 20 -17.08 -0.79 7.21
N GLU A 21 -17.96 -0.70 6.21
CA GLU A 21 -19.40 -0.82 6.44
C GLU A 21 -20.01 -1.94 5.61
N PRO A 22 -20.77 -2.86 6.25
CA PRO A 22 -20.91 -3.04 7.70
C PRO A 22 -19.69 -3.74 8.33
N VAL A 23 -19.19 -3.25 9.48
CA VAL A 23 -18.28 -4.05 10.32
C VAL A 23 -19.07 -5.27 10.79
N PRO A 24 -18.68 -6.51 10.44
CA PRO A 24 -19.43 -7.66 10.89
C PRO A 24 -19.44 -7.71 12.42
N ALA A 25 -20.56 -8.19 12.98
CA ALA A 25 -20.63 -8.54 14.39
C ALA A 25 -19.46 -9.49 14.74
N ARG A 26 -19.06 -9.54 16.02
CA ARG A 26 -18.01 -10.47 16.47
C ARG A 26 -18.27 -11.85 15.84
N PRO A 27 -17.25 -12.49 15.25
CA PRO A 27 -17.43 -13.77 14.59
C PRO A 27 -18.02 -14.79 15.57
N GLU A 28 -18.72 -15.79 15.05
CA GLU A 28 -19.21 -16.88 15.88
C GLU A 28 -18.07 -17.50 16.68
N GLN A 29 -18.27 -17.64 17.99
CA GLN A 29 -17.20 -18.03 18.93
C GLN A 29 -16.54 -19.35 18.53
N ALA A 30 -17.31 -20.32 18.01
CA ALA A 30 -16.78 -21.60 17.55
C ALA A 30 -15.84 -21.42 16.35
N ALA A 31 -16.25 -20.67 15.32
CA ALA A 31 -15.42 -20.40 14.15
C ALA A 31 -14.16 -19.60 14.51
N TRP A 32 -14.29 -18.65 15.44
CA TRP A 32 -13.16 -17.89 15.96
C TRP A 32 -12.16 -18.80 16.70
N SER A 33 -12.62 -19.69 17.57
CA SER A 33 -11.75 -20.61 18.29
C SER A 33 -10.95 -21.53 17.36
N VAL A 34 -11.58 -22.12 16.34
CA VAL A 34 -10.88 -22.96 15.33
C VAL A 34 -9.82 -22.14 14.59
N PHE A 35 -10.14 -20.90 14.23
CA PHE A 35 -9.17 -20.01 13.59
C PHE A 35 -7.97 -19.69 14.50
N GLN A 36 -8.20 -19.45 15.78
CA GLN A 36 -7.13 -19.19 16.75
C GLN A 36 -6.23 -20.39 16.97
N GLU A 37 -6.81 -21.60 17.04
CA GLU A 37 -6.06 -22.86 17.12
C GLU A 37 -5.17 -23.02 15.87
N ALA A 38 -5.72 -22.83 14.67
CA ALA A 38 -4.96 -22.88 13.43
C ALA A 38 -3.84 -21.82 13.37
N ALA A 39 -4.08 -20.61 13.91
CA ALA A 39 -3.06 -19.56 13.98
C ALA A 39 -1.95 -19.87 15.00
N ALA A 40 -2.25 -20.65 16.05
CA ALA A 40 -1.31 -21.01 17.11
C ALA A 40 -0.42 -22.21 16.73
N ASP A 41 -0.95 -23.17 15.97
CA ASP A 41 -0.25 -24.41 15.62
C ASP A 41 0.94 -24.18 14.66
N GLY A 42 1.06 -22.98 14.07
CA GLY A 42 2.23 -22.58 13.28
C GLY A 42 2.44 -23.38 11.99
N THR A 43 1.54 -24.30 11.65
CA THR A 43 1.50 -25.17 10.47
C THR A 43 1.11 -24.45 9.18
N LEU A 44 1.45 -23.16 9.06
CA LEU A 44 1.31 -22.40 7.80
C LEU A 44 2.23 -22.93 6.69
N ALA A 45 3.23 -23.75 7.01
CA ALA A 45 4.22 -24.26 6.07
C ALA A 45 3.99 -25.70 5.59
N ALA A 46 3.04 -26.44 6.17
CA ALA A 46 2.82 -27.85 5.84
C ALA A 46 1.36 -28.27 6.08
N GLY A 47 0.54 -28.18 5.04
CA GLY A 47 -0.85 -28.67 5.07
C GLY A 47 -1.90 -27.60 4.80
N GLU A 48 -1.81 -26.91 3.67
CA GLU A 48 -2.82 -25.93 3.26
C GLU A 48 -4.21 -26.58 3.05
N GLY A 49 -4.29 -27.85 2.63
CA GLY A 49 -5.57 -28.49 2.28
C GLY A 49 -6.51 -28.80 3.45
N ASP A 50 -5.99 -29.39 4.53
CA ASP A 50 -6.83 -29.92 5.62
C ASP A 50 -7.27 -28.85 6.62
N THR A 51 -6.42 -27.86 6.90
CA THR A 51 -6.76 -26.70 7.76
C THR A 51 -7.78 -25.78 7.08
N LEU A 52 -7.65 -25.52 5.78
CA LEU A 52 -8.64 -24.77 4.98
C LEU A 52 -9.97 -25.51 4.85
N ALA A 53 -9.95 -26.84 4.71
CA ALA A 53 -11.15 -27.67 4.64
C ALA A 53 -11.87 -27.75 6.01
N ALA A 54 -11.13 -27.86 7.11
CA ALA A 54 -11.67 -27.84 8.48
C ALA A 54 -12.26 -26.47 8.87
N LEU A 55 -11.70 -25.39 8.31
CA LEU A 55 -12.23 -24.03 8.43
C LEU A 55 -13.51 -23.79 7.61
N GLY A 56 -13.98 -24.79 6.85
CA GLY A 56 -15.37 -24.88 6.37
C GLY A 56 -15.85 -23.73 5.51
N GLY A 57 -14.94 -23.05 4.79
CA GLY A 57 -15.25 -21.75 4.19
C GLY A 57 -15.42 -20.70 5.29
N THR A 58 -14.29 -20.28 5.88
CA THR A 58 -14.25 -19.27 6.93
C THR A 58 -15.09 -18.06 6.56
N SER A 59 -16.06 -17.74 7.42
CA SER A 59 -16.91 -16.57 7.23
C SER A 59 -16.02 -15.32 7.15
N GLU A 60 -16.23 -14.50 6.14
CA GLU A 60 -15.64 -13.16 5.98
C GLU A 60 -15.50 -12.38 7.32
N PRO A 61 -16.47 -12.43 8.25
CA PRO A 61 -16.33 -11.91 9.63
C PRO A 61 -15.08 -12.32 10.41
N VAL A 62 -14.65 -13.59 10.33
CA VAL A 62 -13.47 -14.10 11.05
C VAL A 62 -12.20 -13.43 10.52
N LEU A 63 -12.06 -13.36 9.20
CA LEU A 63 -10.89 -12.77 8.55
C LEU A 63 -10.81 -11.26 8.84
N ILE A 64 -11.94 -10.57 8.73
CA ILE A 64 -12.04 -9.15 9.08
C ILE A 64 -11.68 -8.94 10.56
N HIS A 65 -12.20 -9.77 11.47
CA HIS A 65 -11.87 -9.67 12.89
C HIS A 65 -10.38 -9.88 13.17
N ALA A 66 -9.76 -10.88 12.52
CA ALA A 66 -8.35 -11.18 12.65
C ALA A 66 -7.46 -9.98 12.26
N TRP A 67 -7.77 -9.27 11.16
CA TRP A 67 -7.03 -8.07 10.79
C TRP A 67 -7.32 -6.84 11.65
N LEU A 68 -8.51 -6.75 12.26
CA LEU A 68 -8.86 -5.58 13.07
C LEU A 68 -8.38 -5.67 14.52
N ALA A 69 -8.29 -6.88 15.06
CA ALA A 69 -8.07 -7.11 16.50
C ALA A 69 -7.09 -8.27 16.80
N GLY A 70 -6.64 -9.01 15.79
CA GLY A 70 -5.81 -10.19 16.00
C GLY A 70 -4.32 -9.90 16.21
N SER A 71 -3.61 -10.97 16.55
CA SER A 71 -2.15 -11.04 16.65
C SER A 71 -1.46 -11.08 15.28
N PRO A 72 -0.12 -10.93 15.20
CA PRO A 72 0.60 -11.05 13.93
C PRO A 72 0.43 -12.40 13.21
N THR A 73 0.31 -13.50 13.94
CA THR A 73 0.07 -14.83 13.35
C THR A 73 -1.34 -14.92 12.77
N GLU A 74 -2.35 -14.41 13.49
CA GLU A 74 -3.73 -14.32 13.03
C GLU A 74 -3.86 -13.46 11.77
N HIS A 75 -3.15 -12.32 11.70
CA HIS A 75 -3.09 -11.49 10.48
C HIS A 75 -2.52 -12.25 9.29
N ARG A 76 -1.43 -13.00 9.50
CA ARG A 76 -0.79 -13.78 8.43
C ARG A 76 -1.70 -14.90 7.94
N LEU A 77 -2.34 -15.65 8.85
CA LEU A 77 -3.30 -16.68 8.47
C LEU A 77 -4.49 -16.07 7.70
N ALA A 78 -5.09 -14.98 8.20
CA ALA A 78 -6.19 -14.31 7.51
C ALA A 78 -5.80 -13.85 6.10
N SER A 79 -4.56 -13.36 5.95
CA SER A 79 -4.01 -12.95 4.65
C SER A 79 -3.83 -14.10 3.68
N LEU A 80 -3.41 -15.28 4.16
CA LEU A 80 -3.30 -16.47 3.35
C LEU A 80 -4.67 -16.99 2.91
N LEU A 81 -5.64 -17.02 3.82
CA LEU A 81 -7.01 -17.46 3.52
C LEU A 81 -7.75 -16.49 2.58
N ALA A 82 -7.41 -15.21 2.62
CA ALA A 82 -7.97 -14.17 1.75
C ALA A 82 -7.12 -13.87 0.50
N ALA A 83 -6.10 -14.69 0.22
CA ALA A 83 -5.21 -14.46 -0.90
C ALA A 83 -5.97 -14.43 -2.22
N GLY A 84 -5.72 -13.40 -3.03
CA GLY A 84 -6.40 -13.16 -4.29
C GLY A 84 -7.82 -12.59 -4.16
N CYS A 85 -8.24 -12.12 -2.98
CA CYS A 85 -9.57 -11.51 -2.84
C CYS A 85 -9.72 -10.29 -3.78
N ALA A 86 -10.92 -10.12 -4.30
CA ALA A 86 -11.24 -9.11 -5.30
C ALA A 86 -11.29 -7.70 -4.69
N GLU A 87 -11.13 -6.69 -5.54
CA GLU A 87 -11.12 -5.27 -5.16
C GLU A 87 -12.39 -4.79 -4.46
N ASP A 88 -13.53 -5.32 -4.90
CA ASP A 88 -14.87 -5.00 -4.42
C ASP A 88 -15.25 -5.80 -3.17
N SER A 89 -14.41 -6.75 -2.74
CA SER A 89 -14.62 -7.50 -1.52
C SER A 89 -14.37 -6.62 -0.28
N PRO A 90 -15.20 -6.72 0.77
CA PRO A 90 -14.93 -6.09 2.07
C PRO A 90 -13.58 -6.50 2.68
N LEU A 91 -13.07 -7.68 2.30
CA LEU A 91 -11.76 -8.18 2.72
C LEU A 91 -10.62 -7.28 2.24
N ALA A 92 -10.71 -6.66 1.06
CA ALA A 92 -9.64 -5.81 0.55
C ALA A 92 -9.42 -4.59 1.47
N LEU A 93 -10.49 -3.91 1.86
CA LEU A 93 -10.39 -2.80 2.82
C LEU A 93 -9.99 -3.30 4.21
N ALA A 94 -10.52 -4.42 4.68
CA ALA A 94 -10.15 -4.96 5.99
C ALA A 94 -8.66 -5.31 6.07
N ALA A 95 -8.09 -5.87 5.00
CA ALA A 95 -6.66 -6.15 4.90
C ALA A 95 -5.83 -4.85 4.94
N LEU A 96 -6.27 -3.77 4.27
CA LEU A 96 -5.61 -2.46 4.37
C LEU A 96 -5.64 -1.93 5.81
N HIS A 97 -6.77 -2.06 6.51
CA HIS A 97 -6.88 -1.67 7.92
C HIS A 97 -5.92 -2.47 8.80
N GLY A 98 -5.82 -3.78 8.59
CA GLY A 98 -4.86 -4.63 9.29
C GLY A 98 -3.41 -4.19 9.03
N ALA A 99 -3.04 -4.04 7.75
CA ALA A 99 -1.72 -3.57 7.33
C ALA A 99 -1.35 -2.22 7.95
N TRP A 100 -2.30 -1.30 8.01
CA TRP A 100 -2.13 0.01 8.63
C TRP A 100 -1.92 -0.06 10.14
N ARG A 101 -2.64 -0.94 10.85
CA ARG A 101 -2.62 -0.94 12.32
C ARG A 101 -1.45 -1.72 12.88
N ILE A 102 -1.10 -2.84 12.26
CA ILE A 102 -0.06 -3.73 12.77
C ILE A 102 1.34 -3.17 12.47
N ARG A 103 2.27 -3.31 13.43
CA ARG A 103 3.67 -2.87 13.28
C ARG A 103 4.62 -3.99 12.86
N ASP A 104 4.21 -5.25 13.01
CA ASP A 104 4.97 -6.41 12.52
C ASP A 104 5.07 -6.35 10.99
N GLU A 105 6.30 -6.39 10.48
CA GLU A 105 6.59 -6.28 9.05
C GLU A 105 5.92 -7.40 8.26
N GLY A 106 6.08 -8.65 8.72
CA GLY A 106 5.56 -9.82 8.01
C GLY A 106 4.03 -9.84 7.94
N ALA A 107 3.36 -9.49 9.04
CA ALA A 107 1.91 -9.39 9.08
C ALA A 107 1.37 -8.21 8.25
N SER A 108 2.03 -7.05 8.29
CA SER A 108 1.64 -5.88 7.49
C SER A 108 1.78 -6.17 5.99
N LEU A 109 2.91 -6.78 5.60
CA LEU A 109 3.14 -7.23 4.22
C LEU A 109 2.11 -8.26 3.78
N ALA A 110 1.84 -9.30 4.59
CA ALA A 110 0.86 -10.32 4.25
C ALA A 110 -0.52 -9.69 3.96
N ALA A 111 -0.95 -8.75 4.81
CA ALA A 111 -2.23 -8.07 4.64
C ALA A 111 -2.24 -7.15 3.40
N LEU A 112 -1.16 -6.42 3.09
CA LEU A 112 -1.05 -5.66 1.84
C LEU A 112 -1.02 -6.54 0.60
N LEU A 113 -0.51 -7.77 0.72
CA LEU A 113 -0.32 -8.66 -0.41
C LEU A 113 -1.51 -9.57 -0.69
N ALA A 114 -2.38 -9.80 0.30
CA ALA A 114 -3.52 -10.70 0.18
C ALA A 114 -4.50 -10.29 -0.94
N PRO A 115 -4.99 -9.03 -1.03
CA PRO A 115 -5.91 -8.66 -2.10
C PRO A 115 -5.22 -8.64 -3.46
N ALA A 116 -5.96 -8.99 -4.52
CA ALA A 116 -5.47 -8.89 -5.89
C ALA A 116 -5.26 -7.41 -6.29
N SER A 117 -6.18 -6.54 -5.88
CA SER A 117 -6.11 -5.08 -6.00
C SER A 117 -6.89 -4.42 -4.84
N PHE A 118 -6.74 -3.11 -4.70
CA PHE A 118 -7.42 -2.31 -3.69
C PHE A 118 -8.32 -1.25 -4.34
N PRO A 119 -9.51 -0.99 -3.78
CA PRO A 119 -10.44 -0.03 -4.35
C PRO A 119 -9.87 1.39 -4.29
N PRO A 120 -10.34 2.34 -5.13
CA PRO A 120 -9.83 3.71 -5.18
C PRO A 120 -9.84 4.45 -3.84
N ALA A 121 -10.80 4.12 -2.98
CA ALA A 121 -10.88 4.66 -1.63
C ALA A 121 -9.65 4.32 -0.76
N ALA A 122 -8.97 3.21 -1.02
CA ALA A 122 -7.78 2.76 -0.28
C ALA A 122 -6.48 3.46 -0.72
N TRP A 123 -6.42 4.01 -1.94
CA TRP A 123 -5.19 4.55 -2.50
C TRP A 123 -4.56 5.69 -1.66
N PRO A 124 -5.33 6.62 -1.06
CA PRO A 124 -4.76 7.63 -0.17
C PRO A 124 -3.98 7.03 1.02
N VAL A 125 -4.45 5.93 1.59
CA VAL A 125 -3.76 5.20 2.67
C VAL A 125 -2.50 4.52 2.14
N LEU A 126 -2.57 3.88 0.97
CA LEU A 126 -1.40 3.28 0.32
C LEU A 126 -0.33 4.34 0.00
N ALA A 127 -0.72 5.50 -0.51
CA ALA A 127 0.19 6.61 -0.80
C ALA A 127 0.85 7.16 0.46
N TRP A 128 0.11 7.21 1.57
CA TRP A 128 0.70 7.50 2.87
C TRP A 128 1.71 6.43 3.30
N LEU A 129 1.31 5.15 3.28
CA LEU A 129 2.16 4.05 3.69
C LEU A 129 3.46 3.99 2.86
N ALA A 130 3.42 4.30 1.57
CA ALA A 130 4.60 4.36 0.72
C ALA A 130 5.64 5.41 1.18
N LEU A 131 5.19 6.47 1.86
CA LEU A 131 6.01 7.59 2.34
C LEU A 131 6.27 7.58 3.85
N ASP A 132 5.74 6.61 4.58
CA ASP A 132 5.85 6.58 6.04
C ASP A 132 7.23 6.10 6.49
N SER A 133 8.05 7.02 7.03
CA SER A 133 9.40 6.75 7.56
C SER A 133 9.42 5.69 8.65
N GLU A 134 8.31 5.57 9.39
CA GLU A 134 8.16 4.65 10.52
C GLU A 134 7.82 3.22 10.06
N ARG A 135 7.68 2.99 8.75
CA ARG A 135 7.38 1.69 8.17
C ARG A 135 8.63 1.05 7.58
N PRO A 136 8.76 -0.28 7.69
CA PRO A 136 9.77 -1.02 6.95
C PRO A 136 9.71 -0.72 5.46
N LEU A 137 10.88 -0.65 4.81
CA LEU A 137 10.97 -0.33 3.38
C LEU A 137 10.20 -1.32 2.50
N SER A 138 10.09 -2.58 2.92
CA SER A 138 9.28 -3.61 2.27
C SER A 138 7.78 -3.27 2.25
N VAL A 139 7.22 -2.79 3.36
CA VAL A 139 5.82 -2.34 3.45
C VAL A 139 5.58 -1.15 2.53
N ARG A 140 6.53 -0.20 2.52
CA ARG A 140 6.50 0.97 1.65
C ARG A 140 6.55 0.57 0.17
N ALA A 141 7.42 -0.37 -0.16
CA ALA A 141 7.57 -0.93 -1.50
C ALA A 141 6.30 -1.65 -1.97
N ALA A 142 5.69 -2.48 -1.12
CA ALA A 142 4.41 -3.13 -1.41
C ALA A 142 3.30 -2.10 -1.67
N ALA A 143 3.15 -1.09 -0.81
CA ALA A 143 2.15 -0.04 -1.01
C ALA A 143 2.38 0.74 -2.31
N CYS A 144 3.65 1.05 -2.62
CA CYS A 144 4.04 1.72 -3.86
C CYS A 144 3.75 0.86 -5.11
N GLY A 145 4.05 -0.44 -5.08
CA GLY A 145 3.73 -1.38 -6.17
C GLY A 145 2.23 -1.48 -6.45
N ARG A 146 1.40 -1.50 -5.39
CA ARG A 146 -0.06 -1.47 -5.52
C ARG A 146 -0.58 -0.19 -6.18
N LEU A 147 0.00 0.96 -5.86
CA LEU A 147 -0.33 2.23 -6.52
C LEU A 147 0.04 2.21 -8.02
N LEU A 148 1.21 1.67 -8.38
CA LEU A 148 1.62 1.55 -9.78
C LEU A 148 0.67 0.66 -10.58
N ARG A 149 0.26 -0.48 -10.02
CA ARG A 149 -0.75 -1.37 -10.64
C ARG A 149 -2.09 -0.67 -10.83
N ALA A 150 -2.50 0.14 -9.85
CA ALA A 150 -3.69 0.98 -9.94
C ALA A 150 -3.58 2.10 -11.01
N GLY A 151 -2.39 2.37 -11.54
CA GLY A 151 -2.18 3.41 -12.56
C GLY A 151 -1.72 4.76 -12.00
N CYS A 152 -1.38 4.83 -10.70
CA CYS A 152 -0.86 6.04 -10.08
C CYS A 152 0.60 6.26 -10.51
N ARG A 153 0.79 6.89 -11.68
CA ARG A 153 2.11 7.25 -12.23
C ARG A 153 2.98 8.03 -11.25
N GLY A 154 2.38 8.86 -10.39
CA GLY A 154 3.11 9.59 -9.34
C GLY A 154 3.88 8.68 -8.36
N ALA A 155 3.53 7.40 -8.25
CA ALA A 155 4.29 6.47 -7.42
C ALA A 155 5.65 6.06 -8.04
N TRP A 156 5.87 6.27 -9.35
CA TRP A 156 7.05 5.77 -10.04
C TRP A 156 8.38 6.30 -9.49
N PRO A 157 8.55 7.61 -9.22
CA PRO A 157 9.83 8.10 -8.70
C PRO A 157 10.21 7.50 -7.33
N VAL A 158 9.23 7.14 -6.51
CA VAL A 158 9.47 6.42 -5.25
C VAL A 158 9.93 4.98 -5.54
N ALA A 159 9.23 4.25 -6.40
CA ALA A 159 9.61 2.89 -6.80
C ALA A 159 11.01 2.87 -7.44
N ARG A 160 11.33 3.83 -8.30
CA ARG A 160 12.63 4.03 -8.92
C ARG A 160 13.73 4.21 -7.86
N SER A 161 13.52 5.07 -6.85
CA SER A 161 14.47 5.22 -5.74
C SER A 161 14.68 3.91 -4.97
N ILE A 162 13.62 3.13 -4.74
CA ILE A 162 13.73 1.83 -4.06
C ILE A 162 14.53 0.83 -4.92
N LEU A 163 14.26 0.75 -6.22
CA LEU A 163 14.99 -0.11 -7.16
C LEU A 163 16.49 0.25 -7.24
N ARG A 164 16.81 1.54 -7.12
CA ARG A 164 18.19 2.05 -7.06
C ARG A 164 18.88 1.90 -5.72
N THR A 165 18.14 1.61 -4.65
CA THR A 165 18.73 1.58 -3.31
C THR A 165 19.83 0.51 -3.23
N GLY A 166 20.98 0.87 -2.67
CA GLY A 166 22.15 -0.01 -2.59
C GLY A 166 22.89 -0.22 -3.92
N THR A 167 22.70 0.67 -4.91
CA THR A 167 23.51 0.76 -6.14
C THR A 167 24.39 2.03 -6.12
N ALA A 168 25.24 2.24 -7.14
CA ALA A 168 26.06 3.44 -7.24
C ALA A 168 25.22 4.71 -7.51
N LEU A 169 24.03 4.55 -8.09
CA LEU A 169 23.06 5.63 -8.37
C LEU A 169 21.98 5.78 -7.27
N ASP A 170 22.25 5.31 -6.05
CA ASP A 170 21.38 5.57 -4.91
C ASP A 170 21.35 7.08 -4.62
N GLU A 171 20.22 7.71 -4.97
CA GLU A 171 20.03 9.15 -4.85
C GLU A 171 19.44 9.52 -3.47
N GLN A 172 19.86 10.66 -2.92
CA GLN A 172 19.15 11.29 -1.82
C GLN A 172 17.95 12.06 -2.37
N ALA A 173 16.77 11.44 -2.30
CA ALA A 173 15.49 12.07 -2.60
C ALA A 173 14.72 12.41 -1.31
N PRO A 174 13.83 13.42 -1.32
CA PRO A 174 13.04 13.80 -0.14
C PRO A 174 12.17 12.67 0.44
N TRP A 175 11.83 11.66 -0.36
CA TRP A 175 11.08 10.46 0.05
C TRP A 175 11.99 9.26 0.38
N ALA A 176 13.30 9.35 0.12
CA ALA A 176 14.28 8.28 0.32
C ALA A 176 15.03 8.45 1.66
N ASP A 177 14.25 8.43 2.74
CA ASP A 177 14.68 8.60 4.14
C ASP A 177 15.04 7.28 4.84
N TRP A 178 15.02 6.16 4.11
CA TRP A 178 15.40 4.85 4.65
C TRP A 178 16.92 4.72 4.86
N ASN A 179 17.29 3.86 5.81
CA ASN A 179 18.68 3.51 6.07
C ASN A 179 19.30 2.84 4.83
N ARG A 180 20.57 3.17 4.52
CA ARG A 180 21.39 2.68 3.38
C ARG A 180 22.37 1.53 3.73
N LEU A 181 22.29 0.99 4.95
CA LEU A 181 23.18 -0.08 5.46
C LEU A 181 22.61 -1.52 5.35
N GLY A 182 21.44 -1.70 4.76
CA GLY A 182 20.63 -2.93 4.84
C GLY A 182 20.63 -3.82 3.60
N ARG A 183 19.86 -4.91 3.68
CA ARG A 183 19.54 -5.79 2.55
C ARG A 183 18.29 -5.27 1.83
N TYR A 184 18.43 -4.82 0.58
CA TYR A 184 17.34 -4.21 -0.21
C TYR A 184 16.64 -5.16 -1.17
N GLU A 185 16.94 -6.45 -1.07
CA GLU A 185 16.41 -7.46 -1.99
C GLU A 185 14.88 -7.58 -1.89
N LEU A 186 14.34 -7.73 -0.68
CA LEU A 186 12.90 -7.90 -0.47
C LEU A 186 12.07 -6.73 -1.02
N PRO A 187 12.33 -5.45 -0.67
CA PRO A 187 11.55 -4.34 -1.24
C PRO A 187 11.64 -4.25 -2.77
N LYS A 188 12.80 -4.56 -3.36
CA LYS A 188 12.95 -4.61 -4.82
C LYS A 188 12.13 -5.75 -5.44
N ARG A 189 12.17 -6.95 -4.85
CA ARG A 189 11.38 -8.11 -5.32
C ARG A 189 9.88 -7.81 -5.27
N LEU A 190 9.39 -7.17 -4.21
CA LEU A 190 7.98 -6.78 -4.09
C LEU A 190 7.55 -5.84 -5.23
N LEU A 191 8.36 -4.84 -5.55
CA LEU A 191 8.08 -3.96 -6.70
C LEU A 191 8.10 -4.73 -8.01
N VAL A 192 9.10 -5.58 -8.24
CA VAL A 192 9.21 -6.39 -9.48
C VAL A 192 7.95 -7.24 -9.70
N LEU A 193 7.42 -7.87 -8.65
CA LEU A 193 6.19 -8.65 -8.75
C LEU A 193 4.99 -7.81 -9.21
N ASP A 194 4.82 -6.60 -8.66
CA ASP A 194 3.74 -5.72 -9.06
C ASP A 194 3.94 -5.11 -10.46
N LEU A 195 5.18 -4.85 -10.86
CA LEU A 195 5.52 -4.41 -12.21
C LEU A 195 5.27 -5.51 -13.25
N ASP A 196 5.64 -6.76 -12.95
CA ASP A 196 5.40 -7.90 -13.82
C ASP A 196 3.90 -8.17 -13.98
N ALA A 197 3.11 -8.01 -12.89
CA ALA A 197 1.66 -8.05 -12.97
C ALA A 197 1.08 -6.92 -13.84
N LEU A 198 1.62 -5.70 -13.73
CA LEU A 198 1.26 -4.57 -14.59
C LEU A 198 1.58 -4.85 -16.08
N PHE A 199 2.76 -5.42 -16.37
CA PHE A 199 3.15 -5.80 -17.73
C PHE A 199 2.27 -6.91 -18.29
N ALA A 200 1.98 -7.94 -17.50
CA ALA A 200 1.12 -9.04 -17.90
C ALA A 200 -0.30 -8.55 -18.25
N ALA A 201 -0.86 -7.63 -17.45
CA ALA A 201 -2.16 -7.02 -17.74
C ALA A 201 -2.17 -6.20 -19.05
N ALA A 202 -1.00 -5.71 -19.48
CA ALA A 202 -0.83 -5.01 -20.75
C ALA A 202 -0.42 -5.93 -21.92
N GLY A 203 -0.29 -7.24 -21.69
CA GLY A 203 0.18 -8.20 -22.71
C GLY A 203 1.67 -8.08 -23.03
N GLU A 204 2.47 -7.54 -22.12
CA GLU A 204 3.92 -7.35 -22.30
C GLU A 204 4.75 -8.42 -21.59
N ALA A 205 6.00 -8.58 -22.04
CA ALA A 205 7.00 -9.39 -21.35
C ALA A 205 7.28 -8.84 -19.93
N PRO A 206 7.73 -9.68 -18.98
CA PRO A 206 8.10 -9.22 -17.64
C PRO A 206 9.21 -8.16 -17.65
N SER A 207 9.43 -7.52 -16.50
CA SER A 207 10.40 -6.44 -16.31
C SER A 207 11.82 -6.85 -16.67
N GLY A 208 12.21 -8.09 -16.36
CA GLY A 208 13.58 -8.59 -16.51
C GLY A 208 14.57 -7.97 -15.52
N PHE A 209 14.09 -7.20 -14.54
CA PHE A 209 14.90 -6.60 -13.49
C PHE A 209 15.25 -7.68 -12.45
N GLU A 210 16.54 -7.84 -12.15
CA GLU A 210 17.02 -8.84 -11.18
C GLU A 210 17.58 -8.12 -9.94
N PRO A 211 16.85 -8.15 -8.79
CA PRO A 211 17.25 -7.46 -7.56
C PRO A 211 18.64 -7.79 -7.01
N ASN A 212 19.19 -8.96 -7.35
CA ASN A 212 20.53 -9.40 -6.95
C ASN A 212 21.58 -9.32 -8.05
N ALA A 213 21.27 -8.72 -9.21
CA ALA A 213 22.25 -8.54 -10.26
C ALA A 213 23.38 -7.60 -9.81
N ALA A 214 24.53 -7.64 -10.49
CA ALA A 214 25.59 -6.66 -10.31
C ALA A 214 25.04 -5.23 -10.52
N TRP A 215 25.59 -4.24 -9.80
CA TRP A 215 25.06 -2.87 -9.81
C TRP A 215 24.91 -2.29 -11.22
N SER A 216 25.94 -2.39 -12.06
CA SER A 216 25.89 -1.91 -13.45
C SER A 216 24.74 -2.55 -14.24
N ARG A 217 24.47 -3.84 -14.00
CA ARG A 217 23.36 -4.55 -14.65
C ARG A 217 22.00 -4.11 -14.12
N GLN A 218 21.87 -3.83 -12.81
CA GLN A 218 20.63 -3.27 -12.26
C GLN A 218 20.33 -1.88 -12.86
N GLU A 219 21.37 -1.07 -13.06
CA GLU A 219 21.25 0.25 -13.68
C GLU A 219 20.80 0.16 -15.14
N GLU A 220 21.43 -0.72 -15.94
CA GLU A 220 21.02 -1.00 -17.31
C GLU A 220 19.57 -1.50 -17.40
N GLN A 221 19.20 -2.45 -16.53
CA GLN A 221 17.85 -3.00 -16.46
C GLN A 221 16.83 -1.92 -16.08
N LEU A 222 17.15 -1.06 -15.11
CA LEU A 222 16.26 0.03 -14.71
C LEU A 222 16.10 1.07 -15.82
N ALA A 223 17.19 1.43 -16.52
CA ALA A 223 17.14 2.34 -17.66
C ALA A 223 16.29 1.79 -18.82
N ALA A 224 16.32 0.48 -19.06
CA ALA A 224 15.45 -0.17 -20.03
C ALA A 224 13.98 -0.28 -19.57
N LEU A 225 13.77 -0.38 -18.25
CA LEU A 225 12.45 -0.50 -17.63
C LEU A 225 11.66 0.83 -17.64
N GLU A 226 12.35 1.94 -17.38
CA GLU A 226 11.74 3.26 -17.18
C GLU A 226 10.86 3.72 -18.37
N PRO A 227 11.31 3.70 -19.64
CA PRO A 227 10.46 4.06 -20.77
C PRO A 227 9.21 3.17 -20.92
N ARG A 228 9.31 1.90 -20.53
CA ARG A 228 8.19 0.94 -20.63
C ARG A 228 7.11 1.29 -19.61
N ILE A 229 7.51 1.55 -18.36
CA ILE A 229 6.59 1.97 -17.30
C ILE A 229 5.96 3.32 -17.63
N GLU A 230 6.77 4.28 -18.06
CA GLU A 230 6.29 5.61 -18.43
C GLU A 230 5.25 5.53 -19.56
N ARG A 231 5.46 4.69 -20.57
CA ARG A 231 4.48 4.46 -21.65
C ARG A 231 3.19 3.81 -21.14
N LEU A 232 3.27 2.81 -20.27
CA LEU A 232 2.09 2.09 -19.76
C LEU A 232 1.23 2.91 -18.81
N LEU A 233 1.86 3.81 -18.07
CA LEU A 233 1.18 4.71 -17.13
C LEU A 233 0.80 6.04 -17.80
N ALA A 234 1.42 6.39 -18.93
CA ALA A 234 1.00 7.51 -19.75
C ALA A 234 -0.41 7.30 -20.31
N GLY A 235 -1.22 8.34 -20.29
CA GLY A 235 -2.54 8.34 -20.91
C GLY A 235 -3.64 7.64 -20.12
N ARG A 236 -3.38 7.17 -18.89
CA ARG A 236 -4.48 6.72 -18.01
C ARG A 236 -5.34 7.92 -17.61
N PRO A 237 -6.65 7.94 -17.95
CA PRO A 237 -7.49 9.05 -17.57
C PRO A 237 -7.66 9.08 -16.04
N PRO A 238 -7.81 10.28 -15.44
CA PRO A 238 -8.17 10.40 -14.04
C PRO A 238 -9.46 9.61 -13.74
N LEU A 239 -9.51 8.98 -12.58
CA LEU A 239 -10.68 8.21 -12.16
C LEU A 239 -11.58 9.13 -11.33
N ALA A 240 -12.86 9.22 -11.71
CA ALA A 240 -13.85 9.95 -10.94
C ALA A 240 -14.43 9.06 -9.84
N ASP A 241 -13.74 8.95 -8.70
CA ASP A 241 -14.20 8.19 -7.54
C ASP A 241 -14.40 9.08 -6.30
N ARG A 242 -15.52 8.89 -5.59
CA ARG A 242 -15.89 9.69 -4.41
C ARG A 242 -15.05 9.34 -3.18
N GLY A 243 -14.68 8.08 -3.02
CA GLY A 243 -13.83 7.62 -1.92
C GLY A 243 -12.43 8.17 -2.05
N LEU A 244 -11.84 8.09 -3.24
CA LEU A 244 -10.58 8.73 -3.59
C LEU A 244 -10.63 10.24 -3.34
N ALA A 245 -11.65 10.94 -3.86
CA ALA A 245 -11.81 12.38 -3.65
C ALA A 245 -11.90 12.75 -2.17
N ARG A 246 -12.61 11.97 -1.35
CA ARG A 246 -12.69 12.16 0.09
C ARG A 246 -11.32 11.98 0.76
N GLY A 247 -10.60 10.89 0.44
CA GLY A 247 -9.29 10.63 1.04
C GLY A 247 -8.24 11.67 0.63
N VAL A 248 -8.24 12.11 -0.63
CA VAL A 248 -7.38 13.24 -1.07
C VAL A 248 -7.74 14.53 -0.31
N ALA A 249 -9.03 14.82 -0.12
CA ALA A 249 -9.45 15.98 0.66
C ALA A 249 -9.02 15.90 2.15
N VAL A 250 -8.94 14.70 2.73
CA VAL A 250 -8.36 14.49 4.07
C VAL A 250 -6.86 14.80 4.05
N LEU A 251 -6.10 14.26 3.07
CA LEU A 251 -4.67 14.54 2.93
C LEU A 251 -4.36 16.04 2.77
N LEU A 252 -5.18 16.79 2.03
CA LEU A 252 -4.98 18.22 1.84
C LEU A 252 -5.21 19.04 3.12
N ARG A 253 -6.09 18.57 4.01
CA ARG A 253 -6.41 19.23 5.28
C ARG A 253 -5.49 18.83 6.43
N ALA A 254 -4.54 17.93 6.18
CA ALA A 254 -3.54 17.53 7.16
C ALA A 254 -2.83 18.75 7.75
N ASP A 255 -2.65 18.72 9.07
CA ASP A 255 -1.98 19.75 9.84
C ASP A 255 -0.81 19.17 10.65
N GLY A 256 -0.02 20.07 11.24
CA GLY A 256 1.12 19.68 12.06
C GLY A 256 2.34 19.16 11.27
N PRO A 257 3.21 18.36 11.91
CA PRO A 257 4.52 17.99 11.37
C PRO A 257 4.44 17.08 10.13
N GLU A 258 3.35 16.31 10.00
CA GLU A 258 3.18 15.33 8.92
C GLU A 258 2.52 15.92 7.65
N ARG A 259 2.16 17.21 7.68
CA ARG A 259 1.42 17.88 6.59
C ARG A 259 2.12 17.75 5.23
N GLU A 260 3.44 17.90 5.19
CA GLU A 260 4.15 17.80 3.91
C GLU A 260 4.14 16.37 3.35
N ARG A 261 4.19 15.34 4.21
CA ARG A 261 4.01 13.94 3.80
C ARG A 261 2.61 13.71 3.23
N ALA A 262 1.57 14.26 3.86
CA ALA A 262 0.20 14.16 3.36
C ALA A 262 0.06 14.76 1.95
N TRP A 263 0.65 15.93 1.72
CA TRP A 263 0.63 16.58 0.41
C TRP A 263 1.43 15.82 -0.64
N ARG A 264 2.58 15.24 -0.27
CA ARG A 264 3.32 14.30 -1.14
C ARG A 264 2.47 13.07 -1.46
N ALA A 265 1.79 12.48 -0.47
CA ALA A 265 0.89 11.35 -0.70
C ALA A 265 -0.23 11.70 -1.69
N ALA A 266 -0.81 12.91 -1.60
CA ALA A 266 -1.77 13.38 -2.59
C ALA A 266 -1.16 13.53 -3.99
N ALA A 267 0.10 13.96 -4.09
CA ALA A 267 0.84 14.08 -5.35
C ALA A 267 1.18 12.72 -5.97
N LEU A 268 1.50 11.70 -5.15
CA LEU A 268 1.77 10.32 -5.59
C LEU A 268 0.58 9.68 -6.32
N LEU A 269 -0.64 10.13 -6.03
CA LEU A 269 -1.88 9.64 -6.65
C LEU A 269 -2.14 10.19 -8.05
N ALA A 270 -1.24 11.00 -8.61
CA ALA A 270 -1.36 11.46 -9.99
C ALA A 270 -1.34 10.26 -10.96
N PRO A 271 -2.17 10.27 -12.02
CA PRO A 271 -2.99 11.41 -12.49
C PRO A 271 -4.34 11.55 -11.79
N HIS A 272 -4.77 10.57 -10.99
CA HIS A 272 -6.14 10.51 -10.45
C HIS A 272 -6.44 11.61 -9.43
N SER A 273 -5.44 12.14 -8.71
CA SER A 273 -5.63 13.26 -7.79
C SER A 273 -5.72 14.63 -8.48
N LEU A 274 -5.27 14.79 -9.73
CA LEU A 274 -5.16 16.10 -10.39
C LEU A 274 -6.50 16.86 -10.45
N PRO A 275 -7.64 16.26 -10.87
CA PRO A 275 -8.91 16.99 -10.90
C PRO A 275 -9.37 17.45 -9.51
N ILE A 276 -9.01 16.71 -8.46
CA ILE A 276 -9.35 17.04 -7.08
C ILE A 276 -8.49 18.22 -6.59
N LEU A 277 -7.19 18.22 -6.93
CA LEU A 277 -6.28 19.33 -6.64
C LEU A 277 -6.71 20.61 -7.37
N GLU A 278 -7.05 20.51 -8.66
CA GLU A 278 -7.55 21.62 -9.47
C GLU A 278 -8.86 22.18 -8.92
N LEU A 279 -9.80 21.30 -8.53
CA LEU A 279 -11.05 21.72 -7.89
C LEU A 279 -10.77 22.44 -6.56
N ALA A 280 -9.81 21.97 -5.77
CA ALA A 280 -9.43 22.60 -4.49
C ALA A 280 -8.90 24.02 -4.68
N LEU A 281 -8.20 24.31 -5.79
CA LEU A 281 -7.72 25.67 -6.12
C LEU A 281 -8.85 26.68 -6.38
N THR A 282 -10.05 26.21 -6.73
CA THR A 282 -11.23 27.07 -6.99
C THR A 282 -12.02 27.41 -5.73
N LYS A 283 -11.67 26.83 -4.56
CA LYS A 283 -12.41 27.02 -3.31
C LYS A 283 -12.05 28.34 -2.64
N GLN A 284 -12.97 28.88 -1.86
CA GLN A 284 -12.78 30.09 -1.05
C GLN A 284 -12.00 29.83 0.27
N ASP A 285 -11.39 28.65 0.41
CA ASP A 285 -10.62 28.27 1.58
C ASP A 285 -9.11 28.46 1.28
N PRO A 286 -8.45 29.48 1.85
CA PRO A 286 -7.06 29.79 1.55
C PRO A 286 -6.09 28.69 2.00
N VAL A 287 -6.42 27.95 3.06
CA VAL A 287 -5.59 26.85 3.57
C VAL A 287 -5.63 25.69 2.58
N LEU A 288 -6.83 25.33 2.12
CA LEU A 288 -7.03 24.29 1.12
C LEU A 288 -6.37 24.65 -0.22
N VAL A 289 -6.48 25.91 -0.66
CA VAL A 289 -5.83 26.40 -1.89
C VAL A 289 -4.30 26.30 -1.77
N GLN A 290 -3.73 26.71 -0.63
CA GLN A 290 -2.28 26.59 -0.40
C GLN A 290 -1.83 25.12 -0.41
N ALA A 291 -2.56 24.24 0.26
CA ALA A 291 -2.28 22.80 0.29
C ALA A 291 -2.31 22.20 -1.12
N ALA A 292 -3.32 22.53 -1.93
CA ALA A 292 -3.44 22.06 -3.30
C ALA A 292 -2.30 22.57 -4.20
N ARG A 293 -1.92 23.85 -4.10
CA ARG A 293 -0.74 24.39 -4.81
C ARG A 293 0.51 23.64 -4.43
N ARG A 294 0.72 23.42 -3.13
CA ARG A 294 1.90 22.72 -2.64
C ARG A 294 1.94 21.25 -3.08
N ALA A 295 0.81 20.55 -3.07
CA ALA A 295 0.72 19.19 -3.59
C ALA A 295 1.05 19.13 -5.10
N LEU A 296 0.60 20.11 -5.90
CA LEU A 296 0.95 20.22 -7.32
C LEU A 296 2.44 20.49 -7.54
N GLU A 297 3.06 21.34 -6.72
CA GLU A 297 4.52 21.57 -6.76
C GLU A 297 5.32 20.31 -6.40
N LEU A 298 4.77 19.47 -5.53
CA LEU A 298 5.35 18.21 -5.08
C LEU A 298 5.08 17.03 -6.03
N LEU A 299 4.43 17.28 -7.18
CA LEU A 299 4.28 16.25 -8.21
C LEU A 299 5.66 15.68 -8.56
N PRO A 300 5.83 14.35 -8.42
CA PRO A 300 7.09 13.69 -8.74
C PRO A 300 7.45 13.96 -10.21
N ARG A 301 8.65 14.51 -10.43
CA ARG A 301 9.19 14.85 -11.76
C ARG A 301 10.16 13.79 -12.25
#